data_AF-A0A956W6S1-F1
#
_entry.id   AF-A0A956W6S1-F1
#
_cell.length_a   1.000
_cell.length_b   1.000
_cell.length_c   1.000
_cell.angle_alpha   90.00
_cell.angle_beta   90.00
_cell.angle_gamma   90.00
#
_symmetry.space_group_name_H-M   'P 1'
#
loop_
_entity.id
_entity.type
_entity.pdbx_description
1 polymer ?
#
loop_
_entity_poly.entity_id
_entity_poly.type
_entity_poly.pdbx_seq_one_letter_code
_entity_poly.pdbx_strand_id
1 'polypeptide(L)'
;DLQAKLVGRREGGYCFEQNTYFQAVLQAVGFEVTAREGRVMLTISARRPRTHMALEIVTEGQRFHADVGFGANGPLLPVPIDGNEHQQHDRRFRIERRGTVNVLQGHSGRRWLDLVGVEDGTPQAVDFEVANWYTATYPRSVFRTNLMADLQTAQERHRLQNRN
;
A
#
# COMPACT_ATOMS: atom_id res chain seq x y z
N ASP A 1 -0.25 -10.89 17.76
CA ASP A 1 0.31 -9.56 18.06
C ASP A 1 -0.44 -8.43 17.36
N LEU A 2 -0.49 -8.41 16.01
CA LEU A 2 -1.15 -7.34 15.23
C LEU A 2 -2.60 -7.03 15.66
N GLN A 3 -3.46 -8.03 15.88
CA GLN A 3 -4.83 -7.79 16.34
C GLN A 3 -4.88 -7.06 17.70
N ALA A 4 -4.03 -7.45 18.65
CA ALA A 4 -3.96 -6.81 19.95
C ALA A 4 -3.48 -5.35 19.82
N LYS A 5 -2.53 -5.08 18.91
CA LYS A 5 -2.04 -3.74 18.60
C LYS A 5 -3.10 -2.86 17.92
N LEU A 6 -3.56 -3.27 16.74
CA LEU A 6 -4.40 -2.45 15.87
C LEU A 6 -5.84 -2.35 16.37
N VAL A 7 -6.40 -3.42 16.92
CA VAL A 7 -7.79 -3.44 17.42
C VAL A 7 -7.85 -3.24 18.93
N GLY A 8 -7.10 -4.05 19.68
CA GLY A 8 -7.16 -4.01 21.15
C GLY A 8 -6.68 -2.69 21.73
N ARG A 9 -5.50 -2.22 21.32
CA ARG A 9 -4.88 -0.96 21.77
C ARG A 9 -5.20 0.24 20.88
N ARG A 10 -5.87 0.01 19.74
CA ARG A 10 -6.26 1.06 18.77
C ARG A 10 -5.06 1.88 18.29
N GLU A 11 -3.92 1.22 18.17
CA GLU A 11 -2.70 1.81 17.61
C GLU A 11 -2.74 1.76 16.09
N GLY A 12 -1.96 2.63 15.45
CA GLY A 12 -1.69 2.57 14.02
C GLY A 12 -0.58 1.58 13.66
N GLY A 13 -0.27 1.56 12.38
CA GLY A 13 0.84 0.82 11.79
C GLY A 13 1.05 1.27 10.35
N TYR A 14 2.21 0.97 9.80
CA TYR A 14 2.51 1.18 8.39
C TYR A 14 2.18 -0.05 7.54
N CYS A 15 2.62 -0.05 6.28
CA CYS A 15 2.16 -0.99 5.25
C CYS A 15 2.20 -2.47 5.63
N PHE A 16 3.29 -2.94 6.26
CA PHE A 16 3.41 -4.35 6.65
C PHE A 16 2.35 -4.75 7.68
N GLU A 17 2.13 -3.92 8.69
CA GLU A 17 1.18 -4.21 9.77
C GLU A 17 -0.27 -4.11 9.28
N GLN A 18 -0.58 -3.03 8.56
CA GLN A 18 -1.93 -2.76 8.04
C GLN A 18 -2.34 -3.83 7.04
N ASN A 19 -1.52 -4.10 6.01
CA ASN A 19 -1.88 -5.03 4.96
C ASN A 19 -1.79 -6.49 5.41
N THR A 20 -0.92 -6.85 6.36
CA THR A 20 -0.92 -8.21 6.95
C THR A 20 -2.18 -8.47 7.75
N TYR A 21 -2.60 -7.51 8.58
CA TYR A 21 -3.85 -7.65 9.33
C TYR A 21 -5.06 -7.70 8.39
N PHE A 22 -5.10 -6.83 7.38
CA PHE A 22 -6.18 -6.80 6.41
C PHE A 22 -6.24 -8.07 5.54
N GLN A 23 -5.08 -8.62 5.14
CA GLN A 23 -5.00 -9.92 4.46
C GLN A 23 -5.66 -11.01 5.29
N ALA A 24 -5.34 -11.10 6.59
CA ALA A 24 -5.92 -12.11 7.48
C ALA A 24 -7.45 -11.95 7.59
N VAL A 25 -7.95 -10.72 7.66
CA VAL A 25 -9.40 -10.44 7.68
C VAL A 25 -10.06 -10.88 6.38
N LEU A 26 -9.49 -10.52 5.22
CA LEU A 26 -10.04 -10.88 3.91
C LEU A 26 -10.05 -12.40 3.69
N GLN A 27 -8.99 -13.09 4.09
CA GLN A 27 -8.92 -14.55 4.03
C GLN A 27 -9.95 -15.20 4.95
N ALA A 28 -10.15 -14.66 6.16
CA ALA A 28 -11.15 -15.18 7.09
C ALA A 28 -12.59 -15.04 6.59
N VAL A 29 -12.88 -14.05 5.74
CA VAL A 29 -14.20 -13.88 5.09
C VAL A 29 -14.29 -14.55 3.70
N GLY A 30 -13.25 -15.27 3.27
CA GLY A 30 -13.28 -16.15 2.10
C GLY A 30 -12.71 -15.58 0.80
N PHE A 31 -12.01 -14.44 0.82
CA PHE A 31 -11.34 -13.93 -0.38
C PHE A 31 -10.03 -14.68 -0.66
N GLU A 32 -9.74 -14.88 -1.95
CA GLU A 32 -8.40 -15.24 -2.42
C GLU A 32 -7.53 -13.97 -2.41
N VAL A 33 -6.49 -13.97 -1.59
CA VAL A 33 -5.62 -12.81 -1.38
C VAL A 33 -4.15 -13.22 -1.43
N THR A 34 -3.40 -12.54 -2.29
CA THR A 34 -1.95 -12.65 -2.39
C THR A 34 -1.29 -11.36 -1.90
N ALA A 35 -0.39 -11.48 -0.92
CA ALA A 35 0.48 -10.36 -0.54
C ALA A 35 1.53 -10.14 -1.64
N ARG A 36 1.80 -8.87 -1.95
CA ARG A 36 2.75 -8.50 -3.00
C ARG A 36 3.75 -7.47 -2.48
N GLU A 37 5.00 -7.62 -2.90
CA GLU A 37 6.07 -6.66 -2.65
C GLU A 37 6.02 -5.49 -3.64
N GLY A 38 6.15 -4.29 -3.11
CA GLY A 38 6.08 -3.05 -3.86
C GLY A 38 7.30 -2.14 -3.66
N ARG A 39 7.62 -1.37 -4.71
CA ARG A 39 8.57 -0.26 -4.65
C ARG A 39 7.81 1.06 -4.69
N VAL A 40 7.97 1.90 -3.66
CA VAL A 40 7.39 3.25 -3.65
C VAL A 40 8.07 4.13 -4.70
N MET A 41 7.28 4.75 -5.59
CA MET A 41 7.74 5.50 -6.77
C MET A 41 7.54 7.02 -6.67
N LEU A 42 7.05 7.53 -5.54
CA LEU A 42 6.79 8.96 -5.30
C LEU A 42 8.02 9.89 -5.33
N THR A 43 9.21 9.35 -5.59
CA THR A 43 10.50 10.06 -5.48
C THR A 43 11.40 9.72 -6.66
N ILE A 44 12.29 10.65 -7.04
CA ILE A 44 13.06 10.62 -8.30
C ILE A 44 14.21 9.59 -8.30
N SER A 45 14.30 8.69 -7.32
CA SER A 45 15.40 7.71 -7.28
C SER A 45 15.15 6.54 -8.23
N ALA A 46 16.11 6.27 -9.12
CA ALA A 46 16.03 5.21 -10.12
C ALA A 46 16.06 3.78 -9.54
N ARG A 47 16.50 3.59 -8.29
CA ARG A 47 16.57 2.26 -7.65
C ARG A 47 15.97 2.32 -6.24
N ARG A 48 14.87 1.60 -6.04
CA ARG A 48 14.15 1.52 -4.76
C ARG A 48 14.08 0.06 -4.28
N PRO A 49 14.27 -0.20 -2.98
CA PRO A 49 14.06 -1.52 -2.41
C PRO A 49 12.57 -1.85 -2.36
N ARG A 50 12.25 -3.15 -2.35
CA ARG A 50 10.90 -3.67 -2.12
C ARG A 50 10.58 -3.48 -0.64
N THR A 51 9.97 -2.35 -0.30
CA THR A 51 9.76 -1.90 1.09
C THR A 51 8.31 -1.53 1.35
N HIS A 52 7.43 -1.91 0.43
CA HIS A 52 6.00 -1.74 0.57
C HIS A 52 5.32 -3.10 0.43
N MET A 53 4.30 -3.33 1.23
CA MET A 53 3.39 -4.47 1.08
C MET A 53 2.07 -3.94 0.55
N ALA A 54 1.53 -4.57 -0.48
CA ALA A 54 0.16 -4.38 -0.96
C ALA A 54 -0.51 -5.75 -1.15
N LEU A 55 -1.80 -5.76 -1.39
CA LEU A 55 -2.58 -6.98 -1.61
C LEU A 55 -3.11 -7.04 -3.04
N GLU A 56 -3.12 -8.24 -3.59
CA GLU A 56 -3.89 -8.58 -4.78
C GLU A 56 -5.05 -9.48 -4.36
N ILE A 57 -6.27 -9.06 -4.68
CA ILE A 57 -7.51 -9.78 -4.36
C ILE A 57 -8.09 -10.32 -5.66
N VAL A 58 -8.51 -11.58 -5.66
CA VAL A 58 -9.26 -12.19 -6.75
C VAL A 58 -10.70 -12.41 -6.30
N THR A 59 -11.66 -11.86 -7.04
CA THR A 59 -13.09 -12.07 -6.81
C THR A 59 -13.83 -12.00 -8.14
N GLU A 60 -14.81 -12.89 -8.35
CA GLU A 60 -15.62 -12.94 -9.57
C GLU A 60 -14.79 -13.01 -10.88
N GLY A 61 -13.61 -13.65 -10.83
CA GLY A 61 -12.70 -13.76 -11.97
C GLY A 61 -11.90 -12.49 -12.28
N GLN A 62 -12.05 -11.44 -11.47
CA GLN A 62 -11.34 -10.16 -11.63
C GLN A 62 -10.29 -9.97 -10.54
N ARG A 63 -9.16 -9.35 -10.91
CA ARG A 63 -8.06 -9.02 -10.01
C ARG A 63 -8.10 -7.55 -9.61
N PHE A 64 -7.81 -7.31 -8.33
CA PHE A 64 -7.81 -5.97 -7.75
C PHE A 64 -6.53 -5.72 -6.96
N HIS A 65 -5.98 -4.53 -7.08
CA HIS A 65 -4.99 -4.00 -6.17
C HIS A 65 -5.69 -3.40 -4.96
N ALA A 66 -5.37 -3.88 -3.76
CA ALA A 66 -5.89 -3.35 -2.51
C ALA A 66 -4.72 -2.97 -1.59
N ASP A 67 -4.82 -1.81 -0.95
CA ASP A 67 -3.74 -1.30 -0.12
C ASP A 67 -4.27 -0.34 0.94
N VAL A 68 -4.35 -0.83 2.18
CA VAL A 68 -4.78 -0.04 3.35
C VAL A 68 -3.58 0.53 4.12
N GLY A 69 -2.38 0.41 3.55
CA GLY A 69 -1.10 0.69 4.21
C GLY A 69 -0.23 1.75 3.51
N PHE A 70 -0.63 2.28 2.35
CA PHE A 70 0.16 3.28 1.60
C PHE A 70 0.24 4.67 2.25
N GLY A 71 -0.70 5.00 3.14
CA GLY A 71 -0.87 6.35 3.68
C GLY A 71 -1.73 7.25 2.78
N ALA A 72 -1.75 8.56 3.05
CA ALA A 72 -2.78 9.49 2.55
C ALA A 72 -2.84 9.67 1.02
N ASN A 73 -1.85 9.13 0.30
CA ASN A 73 -1.84 9.14 -1.16
C ASN A 73 -2.51 7.92 -1.80
N GLY A 74 -2.79 6.88 -1.01
CA GLY A 74 -3.34 5.62 -1.48
C GLY A 74 -4.84 5.68 -1.79
N PRO A 75 -5.34 4.62 -2.44
CA PRO A 75 -6.77 4.45 -2.70
C PRO A 75 -7.50 4.09 -1.40
N LEU A 76 -8.80 4.41 -1.35
CA LEU A 76 -9.71 3.99 -0.27
C LEU A 76 -10.46 2.70 -0.63
N LEU A 77 -10.64 2.46 -1.93
CA LEU A 77 -11.30 1.29 -2.47
C LEU A 77 -10.31 0.46 -3.30
N PRO A 78 -10.51 -0.86 -3.43
CA PRO A 78 -9.70 -1.67 -4.32
C PRO A 78 -9.73 -1.11 -5.76
N VAL A 79 -8.58 -1.13 -6.43
CA VAL A 79 -8.42 -0.64 -7.80
C VAL A 79 -8.35 -1.84 -8.74
N PRO A 80 -9.26 -1.99 -9.70
CA PRO A 80 -9.18 -3.02 -10.73
C PRO A 80 -7.84 -3.03 -11.47
N ILE A 81 -7.29 -4.22 -11.72
CA ILE A 81 -6.10 -4.41 -12.56
C ILE A 81 -6.56 -4.58 -14.02
N ASP A 82 -7.18 -3.53 -14.56
CA ASP A 82 -7.80 -3.50 -15.90
C ASP A 82 -7.27 -2.38 -16.81
N GLY A 83 -6.41 -1.50 -16.29
CA GLY A 83 -5.86 -0.35 -17.01
C GLY A 83 -6.77 0.86 -17.09
N ASN A 84 -8.01 0.77 -16.61
CA ASN A 84 -8.99 1.85 -16.67
C ASN A 84 -8.80 2.84 -15.51
N GLU A 85 -9.33 4.05 -15.68
CA GLU A 85 -9.40 5.05 -14.61
C GLU A 85 -10.60 4.79 -13.72
N HIS A 86 -10.35 4.79 -12.40
CA HIS A 86 -11.38 4.59 -11.38
C HIS A 86 -11.40 5.80 -10.45
N GLN A 87 -12.53 6.52 -10.43
CA GLN A 87 -12.74 7.67 -9.55
C GLN A 87 -13.02 7.19 -8.12
N GLN A 88 -12.28 7.75 -7.16
CA GLN A 88 -12.48 7.56 -5.72
C GLN A 88 -12.44 8.93 -5.04
N HIS A 89 -13.62 9.50 -4.79
CA HIS A 89 -13.79 10.84 -4.21
C HIS A 89 -13.12 11.95 -5.04
N ASP A 90 -12.09 12.61 -4.50
CA ASP A 90 -11.33 13.69 -5.12
C ASP A 90 -10.16 13.18 -5.99
N ARG A 91 -9.92 11.87 -6.04
CA ARG A 91 -8.78 11.25 -6.73
C ARG A 91 -9.22 10.22 -7.76
N ARG A 92 -8.39 10.04 -8.78
CA ARG A 92 -8.50 8.92 -9.73
C ARG A 92 -7.32 8.00 -9.59
N PHE A 93 -7.57 6.71 -9.73
CA PHE A 93 -6.55 5.67 -9.68
C PHE A 93 -6.64 4.78 -10.91
N ARG A 94 -5.50 4.23 -11.32
CA ARG A 94 -5.43 3.18 -12.35
C ARG A 94 -4.21 2.32 -12.13
N ILE A 95 -4.22 1.13 -12.74
CA ILE A 95 -3.05 0.25 -12.78
C ILE A 95 -2.44 0.30 -14.18
N GLU A 96 -1.24 0.84 -14.30
CA GLU A 96 -0.47 0.79 -15.56
C GLU A 96 0.45 -0.43 -15.56
N ARG A 97 0.29 -1.29 -16.56
CA ARG A 97 1.15 -2.47 -16.73
C ARG A 97 2.47 -2.09 -17.41
N ARG A 98 3.61 -2.34 -16.75
CA ARG A 98 4.95 -2.12 -17.29
C ARG A 98 5.78 -3.40 -17.19
N GLY A 99 5.81 -4.19 -18.27
CA GLY A 99 6.46 -5.50 -18.28
C GLY A 99 5.77 -6.46 -17.31
N THR A 100 6.48 -6.87 -16.25
CA THR A 100 5.98 -7.73 -15.15
C THR A 100 5.51 -6.94 -13.91
N VAL A 101 5.47 -5.61 -14.01
CA VAL A 101 5.14 -4.72 -12.90
C VAL A 101 3.77 -4.08 -13.13
N ASN A 102 2.90 -4.19 -12.13
CA ASN A 102 1.67 -3.41 -12.02
C ASN A 102 1.97 -2.12 -11.25
N VAL A 103 1.89 -0.98 -11.93
CA VAL A 103 2.13 0.33 -11.32
C VAL A 103 0.82 0.98 -10.94
N LEU A 104 0.56 1.12 -9.64
CA LEU A 104 -0.54 1.96 -9.17
C LEU A 104 -0.18 3.42 -9.43
N GLN A 105 -1.06 4.10 -10.15
CA GLN A 105 -0.96 5.55 -10.37
C GLN A 105 -2.13 6.27 -9.70
N GLY A 106 -1.86 7.45 -9.17
CA GLY A 106 -2.88 8.34 -8.60
C GLY A 106 -2.88 9.70 -9.30
N HIS A 107 -4.06 10.31 -9.43
CA HIS A 107 -4.25 11.62 -10.02
C HIS A 107 -5.17 12.50 -9.16
N SER A 108 -4.66 13.66 -8.74
CA SER A 108 -5.38 14.67 -7.95
C SER A 108 -5.43 16.06 -8.61
N GLY A 109 -5.44 16.11 -9.95
CA GLY A 109 -5.74 17.32 -10.73
C GLY A 109 -4.60 17.83 -11.63
N ARG A 110 -3.34 17.61 -11.25
CA ARG A 110 -2.20 18.15 -12.00
C ARG A 110 -1.62 17.18 -13.03
N ARG A 111 -1.35 15.95 -12.59
CA ARG A 111 -0.74 14.89 -13.40
C ARG A 111 -0.93 13.55 -12.71
N TRP A 112 -0.76 12.48 -13.47
CA TRP A 112 -0.60 11.13 -12.93
C TRP A 112 0.75 11.04 -12.20
N LEU A 113 0.73 10.42 -11.03
CA LEU A 113 1.91 10.09 -10.24
C LEU A 113 1.99 8.58 -10.06
N ASP A 114 3.16 8.01 -10.31
CA ASP A 114 3.46 6.63 -9.94
C ASP A 114 3.56 6.55 -8.41
N LEU A 115 2.70 5.72 -7.80
CA LEU A 115 2.64 5.55 -6.35
C LEU A 115 3.51 4.37 -5.92
N VAL A 116 3.18 3.18 -6.43
CA VAL A 116 3.90 1.94 -6.13
C VAL A 116 3.90 1.02 -7.34
N GLY A 117 5.05 0.42 -7.63
CA GLY A 117 5.19 -0.67 -8.60
C GLY A 117 5.26 -2.01 -7.88
N VAL A 118 4.35 -2.92 -8.19
CA VAL A 118 4.19 -4.25 -7.58
C VAL A 118 4.47 -5.33 -8.62
N GLU A 119 5.29 -6.33 -8.27
CA GLU A 119 5.64 -7.45 -9.17
C GLU A 119 4.66 -8.63 -9.05
N ASP A 120 4.48 -9.41 -10.12
CA ASP A 120 3.60 -10.60 -10.14
C ASP A 120 4.10 -11.80 -9.32
N GLY A 121 5.26 -11.68 -8.67
CA GLY A 121 5.81 -12.73 -7.82
C GLY A 121 4.93 -12.99 -6.60
N THR A 122 5.06 -14.17 -6.00
CA THR A 122 4.38 -14.53 -4.75
C THR A 122 5.41 -14.58 -3.61
N PRO A 123 5.74 -13.42 -3.00
CA PRO A 123 6.64 -13.38 -1.86
C PRO A 123 6.18 -14.28 -0.72
N GLN A 124 7.13 -14.78 0.04
CA GLN A 124 6.88 -15.49 1.28
C GLN A 124 6.77 -14.49 2.43
N ALA A 125 6.17 -14.91 3.55
CA ALA A 125 6.04 -14.08 4.74
C ALA A 125 7.40 -13.50 5.21
N VAL A 126 8.48 -14.29 5.11
CA VAL A 126 9.83 -13.89 5.49
C VAL A 126 10.39 -12.74 4.64
N ASP A 127 9.96 -12.58 3.39
CA ASP A 127 10.39 -11.46 2.54
C ASP A 127 9.88 -10.13 3.13
N PHE A 128 8.65 -10.12 3.64
CA PHE A 128 8.09 -8.96 4.33
C PHE A 128 8.75 -8.71 5.68
N GLU A 129 9.23 -9.73 6.39
CA GLU A 129 10.00 -9.55 7.62
C GLU A 129 11.33 -8.83 7.35
N VAL A 130 12.05 -9.22 6.30
CA VAL A 130 13.30 -8.55 5.87
C VAL A 130 13.03 -7.11 5.44
N ALA A 131 11.98 -6.89 4.65
CA ALA A 131 11.58 -5.55 4.20
C ALA A 131 11.14 -4.67 5.37
N ASN A 132 10.40 -5.22 6.33
CA ASN A 132 9.98 -4.58 7.57
C ASN A 132 11.20 -4.20 8.43
N TRP A 133 12.14 -5.12 8.63
CA TRP A 133 13.36 -4.85 9.38
C TRP A 133 14.18 -3.73 8.74
N TYR A 134 14.38 -3.77 7.42
CA TYR A 134 15.07 -2.70 6.69
C TYR A 134 14.34 -1.35 6.89
N THR A 135 13.03 -1.33 6.68
CA THR A 135 12.23 -0.11 6.77
C THR A 135 12.21 0.48 8.19
N ALA A 136 12.15 -0.37 9.22
CA ALA A 136 12.09 0.06 10.62
C ALA A 136 13.46 0.41 11.22
N THR A 137 14.55 -0.23 10.78
CA THR A 137 15.84 -0.17 11.48
C THR A 137 16.97 0.47 10.67
N TYR A 138 16.89 0.49 9.34
CA TYR A 138 17.96 1.08 8.52
C TYR A 138 18.16 2.57 8.86
N PRO A 139 19.37 3.02 9.23
CA PRO A 139 19.60 4.39 9.72
C PRO A 139 19.14 5.51 8.80
N ARG A 140 19.07 5.27 7.48
CA ARG A 140 18.61 6.24 6.48
C ARG A 140 17.16 6.02 6.03
N SER A 141 16.40 5.18 6.74
CA SER A 141 14.97 5.04 6.49
C SER A 141 14.24 6.34 6.86
N VAL A 142 13.31 6.76 6.00
CA VAL A 142 12.47 7.93 6.27
C VAL A 142 11.60 7.71 7.52
N PHE A 143 11.22 6.46 7.82
CA PHE A 143 10.42 6.09 8.97
C PHE A 143 11.19 6.15 10.31
N ARG A 144 12.54 6.23 10.27
CA ARG A 144 13.36 6.43 11.48
C ARG A 144 13.69 7.89 11.75
N THR A 145 13.57 8.72 10.73
CA THR A 145 14.01 10.12 10.75
C THR A 145 12.85 11.12 10.70
N ASN A 146 11.62 10.63 10.56
CA ASN A 146 10.42 11.45 10.53
C ASN A 146 9.29 10.77 11.32
N LEU A 147 8.50 11.59 12.03
CA LEU A 147 7.18 11.19 12.50
C LEU A 147 6.21 11.27 11.32
N MET A 148 5.50 10.18 11.03
CA MET A 148 4.51 10.14 9.96
C MET A 148 3.24 9.46 10.46
N ALA A 149 2.10 10.09 10.23
CA ALA A 149 0.79 9.51 10.45
C ALA A 149 -0.18 9.99 9.37
N ASP A 150 -0.99 9.09 8.84
CA ASP A 150 -2.02 9.40 7.86
C ASP A 150 -3.34 8.78 8.30
N LEU A 151 -4.43 9.55 8.18
CA LEU A 151 -5.80 9.09 8.40
C LEU A 151 -6.65 9.51 7.20
N GLN A 152 -7.42 8.57 6.66
CA GLN A 152 -8.27 8.82 5.50
C GLN A 152 -9.71 8.39 5.80
N THR A 153 -10.65 9.23 5.41
CA THR A 153 -12.09 8.94 5.38
C THR A 153 -12.62 9.22 3.98
N ALA A 154 -13.89 8.94 3.73
CA ALA A 154 -14.53 9.26 2.45
C ALA A 154 -14.57 10.78 2.16
N GLN A 155 -14.40 11.62 3.18
CA GLN A 155 -14.52 13.08 3.09
C GLN A 155 -13.18 13.80 3.30
N GLU A 156 -12.28 13.21 4.09
CA GLU A 156 -11.10 13.90 4.60
C GLU A 156 -9.84 13.04 4.49
N ARG A 157 -8.70 13.72 4.31
CA ARG A 157 -7.37 13.11 4.33
C ARG A 157 -6.49 13.95 5.24
N HIS A 158 -6.19 13.41 6.42
CA HIS A 158 -5.29 14.03 7.38
C HIS A 158 -3.91 13.41 7.23
N ARG A 159 -2.89 14.27 7.17
CA ARG A 159 -1.49 13.87 7.15
C ARG A 159 -0.75 14.66 8.21
N LEU A 160 0.06 13.96 8.99
CA LEU A 160 1.07 14.50 9.87
C LEU A 160 2.43 14.04 9.36
N GLN A 161 3.33 14.98 9.09
CA GLN A 161 4.74 14.74 8.85
C GLN A 161 5.56 15.70 9.72
N ASN A 162 6.18 15.14 10.75
CA ASN A 162 6.90 15.87 11.80
C ASN A 162 5.98 16.89 12.50
N ARG A 163 6.13 18.18 12.16
CA ARG A 163 5.37 19.29 12.76
C ARG A 163 4.29 19.84 11.83
N ASN A 164 4.12 19.25 10.65
CA ASN A 164 3.22 19.70 9.59
C ASN A 164 2.09 18.72 9.36
#